data_AF-A0A357D7T7-F1
#
_entry.id   AF-A0A357D7T7-F1
#
_cell.length_a   1.000
_cell.length_b   1.000
_cell.length_c   1.000
_cell.angle_alpha   90.00
_cell.angle_beta   90.00
_cell.angle_gamma   90.00
#
_symmetry.space_group_name_H-M   'P 1'
#
loop_
_entity.id
_entity.type
_entity.pdbx_description
1 polymer ?
#
loop_
_entity_poly.entity_id
_entity_poly.type
_entity_poly.pdbx_seq_one_letter_code
_entity_poly.pdbx_strand_id
1 'polypeptide(L)'
;AYGKSKALGERMVIETNPRHFIVRTAWLYGEGHNFVRTMLKLVSEQAVIRVVNDQFGSPTSTVGLAQCIINLIETEHYGIYHGTCEGECSWGEFARRILE
;
A
#
# COMPACT_ATOMS: atom_id res chain seq x y z
N ALA A 1 2.34 -17.57 0.73
CA ALA A 1 3.79 -17.41 0.42
C ALA A 1 4.28 -15.98 0.69
N TYR A 2 3.71 -14.96 0.04
CA TYR A 2 4.14 -13.55 0.16
C TYR A 2 4.29 -13.01 1.59
N GLY A 3 3.24 -13.07 2.42
CA GLY A 3 3.32 -12.54 3.79
C GLY A 3 4.40 -13.20 4.65
N LYS A 4 4.60 -14.52 4.47
CA LYS A 4 5.65 -15.28 5.17
C LYS A 4 7.06 -14.82 4.79
N SER A 5 7.33 -14.60 3.49
CA SER A 5 8.65 -14.14 3.05
C SER A 5 8.93 -12.70 3.47
N LYS A 6 7.92 -11.82 3.45
CA LYS A 6 8.06 -10.45 3.96
C LYS A 6 8.33 -10.42 5.47
N ALA A 7 7.60 -11.19 6.27
CA ALA A 7 7.81 -11.29 7.71
C ALA A 7 9.21 -11.85 8.06
N LEU A 8 9.72 -12.81 7.28
CA LEU A 8 11.09 -13.29 7.44
C LEU A 8 12.12 -12.19 7.14
N GLY A 9 11.91 -11.39 6.09
CA GLY A 9 12.77 -10.25 5.78
C GLY A 9 12.77 -9.19 6.88
N GLU A 10 11.60 -8.88 7.46
CA GLU A 10 11.51 -7.98 8.62
C GLU A 10 12.35 -8.51 9.79
N ARG A 11 12.22 -9.79 10.11
CA ARG A 11 12.99 -10.45 11.17
C ARG A 11 14.50 -10.34 10.94
N MET A 12 14.96 -10.58 9.71
CA MET A 12 16.39 -10.46 9.38
C MET A 12 16.91 -9.03 9.55
N VAL A 13 16.13 -8.01 9.16
CA VAL A 13 16.50 -6.61 9.36
C VAL A 13 16.62 -6.28 10.85
N ILE A 14 15.64 -6.70 11.66
CA ILE A 14 15.64 -6.49 13.11
C ILE A 14 16.85 -7.15 13.78
N GLU A 15 17.18 -8.39 13.38
CA GLU A 15 18.28 -9.16 13.96
C GLU A 15 19.67 -8.63 13.58
N THR A 16 19.80 -7.93 12.44
CA THR A 16 21.12 -7.53 11.89
C THR A 16 21.39 -6.03 11.96
N ASN A 17 20.38 -5.19 12.11
CA ASN A 17 20.54 -3.74 12.17
C ASN A 17 19.63 -3.11 13.24
N PRO A 18 20.14 -2.70 14.41
CA PRO A 18 19.33 -2.06 15.46
C PRO A 18 18.81 -0.66 15.06
N ARG A 19 19.41 -0.02 14.05
CA ARG A 19 19.00 1.28 13.51
C ARG A 19 18.24 1.09 12.20
N HIS A 20 17.01 0.59 12.28
CA HIS A 20 16.18 0.28 11.12
C HIS A 20 14.84 1.03 11.13
N PHE A 21 14.28 1.19 9.94
CA PHE A 21 12.87 1.55 9.75
C PHE A 21 12.21 0.46 8.91
N ILE A 22 11.16 -0.16 9.45
CA ILE A 22 10.31 -1.10 8.72
C ILE A 22 8.95 -0.45 8.57
N VAL A 23 8.59 -0.03 7.36
CA VAL A 23 7.31 0.61 7.07
C VAL A 23 6.41 -0.38 6.34
N ARG A 24 5.37 -0.84 7.03
CA ARG A 24 4.34 -1.73 6.48
C ARG A 24 3.27 -0.89 5.80
N THR A 25 3.01 -1.16 4.54
CA THR A 25 1.98 -0.47 3.76
C THR A 25 1.00 -1.48 3.12
N ALA A 26 -0.10 -0.98 2.59
CA ALA A 26 -1.14 -1.77 1.96
C ALA A 26 -1.72 -1.02 0.75
N TRP A 27 -2.22 -1.78 -0.24
CA TRP A 27 -2.96 -1.27 -1.39
C TRP A 27 -2.27 -0.06 -2.08
N LEU A 28 -0.95 -0.19 -2.26
CA LEU A 28 -0.09 0.88 -2.76
C LEU A 28 -0.37 1.19 -4.24
N TYR A 29 -0.54 2.47 -4.58
CA TYR A 29 -0.71 2.93 -5.95
C TYR A 29 0.12 4.20 -6.26
N GLY A 30 0.49 4.37 -7.52
CA GLY A 30 1.41 5.42 -7.96
C GLY A 30 1.81 5.26 -9.43
N GLU A 31 3.04 5.61 -9.74
CA GLU A 31 3.64 5.32 -11.04
C GLU A 31 3.97 3.83 -11.16
N GLY A 32 3.60 3.21 -12.30
CA GLY A 32 3.72 1.78 -12.55
C GLY A 32 2.39 1.00 -12.46
N HIS A 33 2.48 -0.33 -12.53
CA HIS A 33 1.29 -1.20 -12.52
C HIS A 33 0.66 -1.28 -11.13
N ASN A 34 -0.61 -0.89 -11.02
CA ASN A 34 -1.38 -0.92 -9.78
C ASN A 34 -2.89 -1.00 -10.07
N PHE A 35 -3.69 -1.18 -9.02
CA PHE A 35 -5.14 -1.32 -9.12
C PHE A 35 -5.82 -0.15 -9.82
N VAL A 36 -5.43 1.10 -9.53
CA VAL A 36 -6.00 2.30 -10.18
C VAL A 36 -5.80 2.25 -11.69
N ARG A 37 -4.57 1.98 -12.15
CA ARG A 37 -4.26 1.85 -13.57
C ARG A 37 -5.02 0.69 -14.22
N THR A 38 -5.18 -0.44 -13.51
CA THR A 38 -5.99 -1.57 -13.99
C THR A 38 -7.46 -1.19 -14.18
N MET A 39 -8.08 -0.50 -13.22
CA MET A 39 -9.49 -0.08 -13.33
C MET A 39 -9.70 0.87 -14.50
N LEU A 40 -8.84 1.89 -14.65
CA LEU A 40 -8.91 2.84 -15.76
C LEU A 40 -8.76 2.15 -17.13
N LYS A 41 -7.84 1.19 -17.24
CA LYS A 41 -7.65 0.41 -18.46
C LYS A 41 -8.92 -0.41 -18.79
N LEU A 42 -9.46 -1.14 -17.83
CA LEU A 42 -10.65 -1.98 -18.05
C LEU A 42 -11.87 -1.16 -18.48
N VAL A 43 -12.03 0.06 -17.94
CA VAL A 43 -13.10 0.97 -18.39
C VAL A 43 -12.88 1.46 -19.81
N SER A 44 -11.64 1.80 -20.18
CA SER A 44 -11.34 2.17 -21.57
C SER A 44 -11.64 1.06 -22.58
N GLU A 45 -11.55 -0.20 -22.14
CA GLU A 45 -11.85 -1.40 -22.93
C GLU A 45 -13.35 -1.79 -22.89
N GLN A 46 -14.21 -0.97 -22.25
CA GLN A 46 -15.65 -1.23 -22.06
C GLN A 46 -15.96 -2.59 -21.43
N ALA A 47 -15.07 -3.09 -20.57
CA ALA A 47 -15.24 -4.38 -19.91
C ALA A 47 -16.29 -4.32 -18.79
N VAL A 48 -17.01 -5.43 -18.58
CA VAL A 48 -17.81 -5.62 -17.35
C VAL A 48 -16.84 -5.91 -16.20
N ILE A 49 -16.72 -4.97 -15.27
CA ILE A 49 -15.80 -5.07 -14.14
C ILE A 49 -16.53 -5.65 -12.93
N ARG A 50 -16.00 -6.74 -12.37
CA ARG A 50 -16.44 -7.31 -11.09
C ARG A 50 -15.33 -7.14 -10.07
N VAL A 51 -15.64 -6.47 -8.96
CA VAL A 51 -14.69 -6.19 -7.89
C VAL A 51 -15.25 -6.73 -6.58
N VAL A 52 -14.40 -7.37 -5.78
CA VAL A 52 -14.77 -7.87 -4.45
C VAL A 52 -15.16 -6.72 -3.52
N ASN A 53 -16.18 -6.93 -2.70
CA ASN A 53 -16.72 -5.90 -1.81
C ASN A 53 -16.69 -6.33 -0.31
N ASP A 54 -16.07 -7.46 -0.02
CA ASP A 54 -15.94 -8.07 1.32
C ASP A 54 -14.49 -8.03 1.85
N GLN A 55 -13.57 -7.44 1.08
CA GLN A 55 -12.18 -7.21 1.47
C GLN A 55 -11.94 -5.73 1.70
N PHE A 56 -11.59 -5.37 2.94
CA PHE A 56 -11.41 -4.00 3.40
C PHE A 56 -9.94 -3.66 3.59
N GLY A 57 -9.61 -2.40 3.38
CA GLY A 57 -8.27 -1.87 3.58
C GLY A 57 -8.21 -0.38 3.29
N SER A 58 -6.99 0.14 3.30
CA SER A 58 -6.74 1.56 3.01
C SER A 58 -5.86 1.72 1.76
N PRO A 59 -6.41 2.22 0.63
CA PRO A 59 -5.64 2.57 -0.54
C PRO A 59 -4.55 3.59 -0.20
N THR A 60 -3.29 3.28 -0.51
CA THR A 60 -2.18 4.13 -0.11
C THR A 60 -1.48 4.74 -1.32
N SER A 61 -1.42 6.08 -1.38
CA SER A 61 -0.64 6.79 -2.39
C SER A 61 0.86 6.69 -2.10
N THR A 62 1.64 6.34 -3.12
CA THR A 62 3.11 6.40 -3.07
C THR A 62 3.63 7.78 -2.68
N VAL A 63 2.96 8.87 -3.07
CA VAL A 63 3.34 10.24 -2.69
C VAL A 63 3.24 10.43 -1.18
N GLY A 64 2.11 10.02 -0.59
CA GLY A 64 1.88 10.12 0.85
C GLY A 64 2.84 9.23 1.64
N LEU A 65 3.04 7.99 1.20
CA LEU A 65 3.97 7.07 1.83
C LEU A 65 5.43 7.57 1.75
N ALA A 66 5.86 8.07 0.60
CA ALA A 66 7.21 8.60 0.41
C ALA A 66 7.46 9.80 1.34
N GLN A 67 6.50 10.72 1.46
CA GLN A 67 6.62 11.85 2.38
C GLN A 67 6.75 11.39 3.83
N CYS A 68 5.98 10.39 4.24
CA CYS A 68 6.09 9.80 5.58
C CYS A 68 7.49 9.19 5.81
N ILE A 69 8.01 8.44 4.84
CA ILE A 69 9.36 7.85 4.93
C ILE A 69 10.43 8.94 5.01
N ILE A 70 10.35 9.98 4.17
CA ILE A 70 11.30 11.12 4.20
C ILE A 70 11.29 11.77 5.59
N ASN A 71 10.12 11.99 6.18
CA ASN A 71 10.05 12.57 7.52
C ASN A 71 10.64 11.62 8.60
N LEU A 72 10.47 10.30 8.46
CA LEU A 72 10.99 9.32 9.41
C LEU A 72 12.52 9.24 9.39
N ILE A 73 13.14 9.26 8.21
CA ILE A 73 14.60 9.10 8.09
C ILE A 73 15.38 10.30 8.65
N GLU A 74 14.74 11.45 8.81
CA GLU A 74 15.30 12.63 9.50
C GLU A 74 15.30 12.49 11.04
N THR A 75 14.80 11.36 11.56
CA THR A 75 14.74 11.08 13.00
C THR A 75 15.63 9.91 13.40
N GLU A 76 15.84 9.73 14.71
CA GLU A 76 16.39 8.49 15.28
C GLU A 76 15.29 7.59 15.88
N HIS A 77 14.03 7.79 15.50
CA HIS A 77 12.90 6.97 15.96
C HIS A 77 12.85 5.64 15.22
N TYR A 78 13.90 4.84 15.30
CA TYR A 78 13.98 3.53 14.66
C TYR A 78 12.87 2.60 15.15
N GLY A 79 12.41 1.71 14.27
CA GLY A 79 11.41 0.71 14.61
C GLY A 79 10.49 0.32 13.45
N ILE A 80 9.31 -0.16 13.81
CA ILE A 80 8.29 -0.68 12.89
C ILE A 80 7.10 0.28 12.88
N TYR A 81 6.67 0.66 11.68
CA TYR A 81 5.61 1.63 11.42
C TYR A 81 4.56 1.03 10.49
N HIS A 82 3.30 1.43 10.67
CA HIS A 82 2.24 1.21 9.68
C HIS A 82 2.04 2.52 8.90
N GLY A 83 2.30 2.48 7.60
CA GLY A 83 2.21 3.60 6.69
C GLY A 83 1.17 3.33 5.62
N THR A 84 -0.08 3.68 5.92
CA THR A 84 -1.18 3.71 4.95
C THR A 84 -1.84 5.08 4.97
N CYS A 85 -2.63 5.41 3.95
CA CYS A 85 -3.51 6.57 4.04
C CYS A 85 -4.58 6.35 5.13
N GLU A 86 -5.24 7.42 5.54
CA GLU A 86 -6.36 7.34 6.48
C GLU A 86 -7.62 6.78 5.82
N GLY A 87 -8.52 6.28 6.65
CA GLY A 87 -9.80 5.71 6.22
C GLY A 87 -9.71 4.23 5.84
N GLU A 88 -10.87 3.70 5.48
CA GLU A 88 -11.07 2.31 5.09
C GLU A 88 -12.12 2.27 3.98
N CYS A 89 -11.94 1.38 3.03
CA CYS A 89 -12.95 1.04 2.05
C CYS A 89 -12.76 -0.40 1.54
N SER A 90 -13.79 -0.95 0.94
CA SER A 90 -13.66 -2.18 0.16
C SER A 90 -12.98 -1.91 -1.19
N TRP A 91 -12.47 -2.95 -1.85
CA TRP A 91 -11.99 -2.80 -3.24
C TRP A 91 -13.10 -2.28 -4.18
N GLY A 92 -14.35 -2.70 -3.95
CA GLY A 92 -15.51 -2.26 -4.74
C GLY A 92 -15.82 -0.78 -4.54
N GLU A 93 -15.72 -0.27 -3.31
CA GLU A 93 -15.85 1.15 -3.01
C GLU A 93 -14.69 1.95 -3.63
N PHE A 94 -13.47 1.45 -3.53
CA PHE A 94 -12.31 2.09 -4.15
C PHE A 94 -12.45 2.15 -5.68
N ALA A 95 -12.88 1.06 -6.31
CA ALA A 95 -13.13 1.01 -7.75
C ALA A 95 -14.19 2.02 -8.18
N ARG A 96 -15.32 2.14 -7.45
CA ARG A 96 -16.33 3.17 -7.74
C ARG A 96 -15.71 4.56 -7.67
N ARG A 97 -14.94 4.86 -6.62
CA ARG A 97 -14.30 6.17 -6.45
C ARG A 97 -13.29 6.53 -7.54
N ILE A 98 -12.60 5.54 -8.13
CA ILE A 98 -11.68 5.73 -9.25
C ILE A 98 -12.42 6.10 -10.56
N LEU A 99 -13.67 5.65 -10.70
CA LEU A 99 -14.46 5.76 -11.93
C LEU A 99 -15.51 6.88 -11.89
N GLU A 100 -15.64 7.55 -10.75
CA GLU A 100 -16.36 8.83 -10.59
C GLU A 100 -15.60 9.98 -11.28
#